data_AF-A0A6M3J4I6-F1
#
_entry.id   AF-A0A6M3J4I6-F1
#
_cell.length_a   1.000
_cell.length_b   1.000
_cell.length_c   1.000
_cell.angle_alpha   90.00
_cell.angle_beta   90.00
_cell.angle_gamma   90.00
#
_symmetry.space_group_name_H-M   'P 1'
#
loop_
_entity.id
_entity.type
_entity.pdbx_description
1 polymer ?
#
loop_
_entity_poly.entity_id
_entity_poly.type
_entity_poly.pdbx_seq_one_letter_code
_entity_poly.pdbx_strand_id
1 'polypeptide(L)' 'MPAPPKKGETQNSFISRCISYMIENENKTQSQAAGFCYGMWRSGKKKSKLAARIKYKRTTKK' A
#
# COMPACT_ATOMS: atom_id res chain seq x y z
N MET A 1 -4.12 -6.36 -10.00
CA MET A 1 -3.63 -6.15 -8.61
C MET A 1 -3.54 -4.65 -8.36
N PRO A 2 -4.06 -4.10 -7.25
CA PRO A 2 -4.05 -2.66 -7.01
C PRO A 2 -2.61 -2.13 -6.95
N ALA A 3 -2.36 -1.02 -7.64
CA ALA A 3 -1.04 -0.38 -7.68
C ALA A 3 -0.56 -0.10 -6.24
N PRO A 4 0.74 -0.31 -5.92
CA PRO A 4 1.27 -0.06 -4.59
C PRO A 4 1.08 1.42 -4.19
N PRO A 5 0.91 1.71 -2.88
CA PRO A 5 0.68 3.07 -2.42
C PRO A 5 1.82 3.99 -2.83
N LYS A 6 1.50 5.14 -3.41
CA LYS A 6 2.52 6.10 -3.86
C LYS A 6 3.18 6.78 -2.66
N LYS A 7 4.44 7.19 -2.84
CA LYS A 7 5.21 7.88 -1.80
C LYS A 7 4.57 9.25 -1.55
N GLY A 8 3.96 9.44 -0.37
CA GLY A 8 3.22 10.66 -0.03
C GLY A 8 1.72 10.63 -0.36
N GLU A 9 1.19 9.52 -0.87
CA GLU A 9 -0.26 9.36 -1.03
C GLU A 9 -0.95 9.35 0.35
N THR A 10 -2.20 9.80 0.42
CA THR A 10 -3.00 9.65 1.63
C THR A 10 -3.66 8.29 1.66
N GLN A 11 -3.85 7.76 2.87
CA GLN A 11 -4.50 6.47 3.09
C GLN A 11 -5.87 6.40 2.40
N ASN A 12 -6.64 7.48 2.49
CA ASN A 12 -7.99 7.53 1.94
C ASN A 12 -8.01 7.45 0.40
N SER A 13 -7.04 8.11 -0.26
CA SER A 13 -6.91 8.08 -1.72
C SER A 13 -6.49 6.70 -2.24
N PHE A 14 -5.59 6.02 -1.52
CA PHE A 14 -5.18 4.66 -1.85
C PHE A 14 -6.34 3.67 -1.68
N ILE A 15 -7.05 3.76 -0.55
CA ILE A 15 -8.13 2.83 -0.22
C ILE A 15 -9.29 2.97 -1.20
N SER A 16 -9.68 4.18 -1.56
CA SER A 16 -10.76 4.39 -2.55
C SER A 16 -10.44 3.71 -3.89
N ARG A 17 -9.22 3.90 -4.42
CA ARG A 17 -8.77 3.26 -5.67
C ARG A 17 -8.69 1.74 -5.56
N CYS A 18 -8.19 1.25 -4.42
CA CYS A 18 -8.02 -0.18 -4.20
C CYS A 18 -9.37 -0.89 -4.05
N ILE A 19 -10.34 -0.27 -3.37
CA ILE A 19 -11.71 -0.81 -3.24
C ILE A 19 -12.40 -0.85 -4.60
N SER A 20 -12.39 0.25 -5.37
CA SER A 20 -12.97 0.26 -6.73
C SER A 20 -12.40 -0.86 -7.59
N TYR A 21 -11.07 -1.00 -7.61
CA TYR A 21 -10.41 -2.04 -8.37
C TYR A 21 -10.84 -3.46 -7.95
N MET A 22 -10.92 -3.73 -6.64
CA MET A 22 -11.31 -5.06 -6.15
C MET A 22 -12.78 -5.40 -6.41
N ILE A 23 -13.67 -4.41 -6.36
CA ILE A 23 -15.08 -4.61 -6.69
C ILE A 23 -15.21 -4.89 -8.20
N GLU A 24 -14.57 -4.07 -9.03
CA GLU A 24 -14.69 -4.14 -10.50
C GLU A 24 -13.96 -5.34 -11.11
N ASN A 25 -12.81 -5.75 -10.57
CA ASN A 25 -11.94 -6.76 -11.19
C ASN A 25 -11.94 -8.11 -10.46
N GLU A 26 -12.15 -8.13 -9.13
CA GLU A 26 -12.11 -9.36 -8.34
C GLU A 26 -13.50 -9.80 -7.83
N ASN A 27 -14.58 -9.08 -8.19
CA ASN A 27 -15.95 -9.32 -7.71
C ASN A 27 -16.01 -9.45 -6.16
N LYS A 28 -15.13 -8.73 -5.46
CA LYS A 28 -15.08 -8.74 -3.99
C LYS A 28 -16.17 -7.81 -3.47
N THR A 29 -16.80 -8.21 -2.36
CA THR A 29 -17.65 -7.30 -1.59
C THR A 29 -16.82 -6.18 -0.99
N GLN A 30 -17.44 -5.01 -0.83
CA GLN A 30 -16.79 -3.80 -0.30
C GLN A 30 -16.08 -4.03 1.04
N SER A 31 -16.65 -4.84 1.94
CA SER A 31 -16.02 -5.20 3.22
C SER A 31 -14.74 -6.04 3.05
N GLN A 32 -14.76 -7.04 2.15
CA GLN A 32 -13.57 -7.83 1.85
C GLN A 32 -12.49 -6.96 1.20
N ALA A 33 -12.90 -6.11 0.25
CA ALA A 33 -12.01 -5.19 -0.44
C ALA A 33 -11.36 -4.20 0.55
N ALA A 34 -12.15 -3.60 1.43
CA ALA A 34 -11.68 -2.68 2.45
C ALA A 34 -10.60 -3.34 3.33
N GLY A 35 -10.89 -4.51 3.92
CA GLY A 35 -9.92 -5.21 4.78
C GLY A 35 -8.60 -5.51 4.08
N PHE A 36 -8.66 -5.94 2.83
CA PHE A 36 -7.49 -6.25 2.01
C PHE A 36 -6.67 -4.98 1.69
N CYS A 37 -7.35 -3.89 1.32
CA CYS A 37 -6.74 -2.60 1.03
C CYS A 37 -6.10 -1.95 2.28
N TYR A 38 -6.76 -2.01 3.43
CA TYR A 38 -6.19 -1.56 4.70
C TYR A 38 -4.95 -2.38 5.09
N GLY A 39 -4.99 -3.70 4.90
CA GLY A 39 -3.84 -4.60 5.14
C GLY A 39 -2.66 -4.29 4.22
N MET A 40 -2.92 -4.11 2.93
CA MET A 40 -1.94 -3.70 1.91
C MET A 40 -1.30 -2.35 2.23
N TRP A 41 -2.11 -1.35 2.61
CA TRP A 41 -1.61 -0.03 3.00
C TRP A 41 -0.66 -0.09 4.21
N ARG A 42 -1.07 -0.80 5.27
CA ARG A 42 -0.25 -1.00 6.49
C ARG A 42 1.06 -1.74 6.19
N SER A 43 1.01 -2.79 5.37
CA SER A 43 2.19 -3.55 4.95
C SER A 43 3.10 -2.73 4.02
N GLY A 44 2.52 -1.92 3.13
CA GLY A 44 3.24 -0.99 2.26
C GLY A 44 4.05 0.03 3.07
N LYS A 45 3.47 0.65 4.09
CA LYS A 45 4.19 1.57 5.00
C LYS A 45 5.36 0.89 5.72
N LYS A 46 5.22 -0.37 6.14
CA LYS A 46 6.34 -1.14 6.74
C LYS A 46 7.48 -1.34 5.75
N LYS A 47 7.17 -1.71 4.49
CA LYS A 47 8.19 -1.83 3.43
C LYS A 47 8.84 -0.50 3.08
N SER A 48 8.10 0.62 3.06
CA SER A 48 8.67 1.95 2.80
C SER A 48 9.65 2.38 3.90
N LYS A 49 9.34 2.08 5.18
CA LYS A 49 10.23 2.39 6.31
C LYS A 49 11.45 1.48 6.34
N LEU A 50 11.29 0.19 6.00
CA LEU A 50 12.41 -0.75 5.90
C LEU A 50 13.31 -0.43 4.69
N ALA A 51 12.75 -0.10 3.53
CA ALA A 51 13.49 0.33 2.35
C ALA A 51 14.23 1.66 2.60
N ALA A 52 13.60 2.61 3.31
CA ALA A 52 14.26 3.83 3.77
C ALA A 52 15.41 3.52 4.74
N ARG A 53 15.21 2.57 5.68
CA ARG A 53 16.25 2.15 6.65
C ARG A 53 17.41 1.38 6.00
N ILE A 54 17.12 0.55 4.99
CA ILE A 54 18.15 -0.16 4.20
C ILE A 54 18.95 0.84 3.34
N LYS A 55 18.28 1.83 2.72
CA LYS A 55 18.98 2.90 1.99
C LYS A 55 19.94 3.67 2.90
N TYR A 56 19.48 4.07 4.09
CA TYR A 56 20.30 4.82 5.05
C TYR A 56 21.55 4.05 5.50
N LYS A 57 21.43 2.73 5.76
CA LYS A 57 22.57 1.89 6.15
C LYS A 57 23.59 1.64 5.04
N ARG A 58 23.17 1.69 3.76
CA ARG A 58 24.10 1.55 2.61
C ARG A 58 24.90 2.82 2.33
N THR A 59 24.35 4.00 2.62
CA THR A 59 25.02 5.28 2.36
C THR A 59 26.05 5.68 3.42
N THR A 60 25.96 5.16 4.64
CA THR A 60 26.88 5.49 5.75
C THR A 60 28.10 4.56 5.85
N LYS A 61 28.31 3.66 4.86
CA LYS A 61 29.44 2.72 4.82
C LYS A 61 30.25 2.92 3.53
N LYS A 62 30.54 4.19 3.20
CA LYS A 62 31.44 4.59 2.13
C LYS A 62 32.51 5.52 2.69
#